data_AF-A0A6N9VKQ0-F1
#
_entry.id   AF-A0A6N9VKQ0-F1
#
_cell.length_a   1.000
_cell.length_b   1.000
_cell.length_c   1.000
_cell.angle_alpha   90.00
_cell.angle_beta   90.00
_cell.angle_gamma   90.00
#
_symmetry.space_group_name_H-M   'P 1'
#
loop_
_entity.id
_entity.type
_entity.pdbx_description
1 polymer ?
#
loop_
_entity_poly.entity_id
_entity_poly.type
_entity_poly.pdbx_seq_one_letter_code
_entity_poly.pdbx_strand_id
1 'polypeptide(L)' 'MEHTQTSHNGNSAASPGAQRRVLVVEDDTTIVEAISARLRAEGFLVQTATDG' A
#
# COMPACT_ATOMS: atom_id res chain seq x y z
N MET A 1 29.48 -3.52 21.99
CA MET A 1 28.84 -4.04 20.77
C MET A 1 27.39 -3.58 20.84
N GLU A 2 27.14 -2.41 20.25
CA GLU A 2 25.88 -1.67 20.36
C GLU A 2 25.00 -2.03 19.16
N HIS A 3 23.84 -2.64 19.44
CA HIS A 3 22.85 -2.98 18.41
C HIS A 3 22.02 -1.73 18.13
N THR A 4 22.31 -1.04 17.04
CA THR A 4 21.56 0.13 16.58
C THR A 4 20.18 -0.31 16.10
N GLN A 5 19.15 0.01 16.88
CA GLN A 5 17.76 -0.24 16.55
C GLN A 5 17.35 0.59 15.32
N THR A 6 17.24 -0.07 14.16
CA THR A 6 16.73 0.52 12.92
C THR A 6 15.30 1.00 13.16
N SER A 7 15.12 2.32 13.18
CA SER A 7 13.83 2.97 13.33
C SER A 7 12.98 2.65 12.09
N HIS A 8 11.98 1.79 12.24
CA HIS A 8 11.07 1.43 11.17
C HIS A 8 10.02 2.54 11.00
N ASN A 9 10.26 3.32 9.96
CA ASN A 9 9.39 4.21 9.19
C ASN A 9 8.23 4.87 9.95
N GLY A 10 8.36 6.18 10.15
CA GLY A 10 7.35 7.06 10.72
C GLY A 10 6.02 6.93 9.99
N ASN A 11 5.02 6.41 10.70
CA ASN A 11 3.63 6.77 10.48
C ASN A 11 3.44 8.22 10.94
N SER A 12 4.10 9.15 10.24
CA SER A 12 3.85 10.58 10.37
C SER A 12 2.38 10.77 10.04
N ALA A 13 1.59 11.05 11.08
CA ALA A 13 0.16 11.29 11.01
C ALA A 13 -0.19 11.90 9.67
N ALA A 14 -0.87 11.12 8.81
CA ALA A 14 -1.16 11.49 7.45
C ALA A 14 -1.75 12.91 7.47
N SER A 15 -0.97 13.88 7.00
CA SER A 15 -1.46 15.22 6.78
C SER A 15 -2.76 15.10 5.97
N PRO A 16 -3.84 15.85 6.29
CA PRO A 16 -5.18 15.64 5.74
C PRO A 16 -5.34 15.80 4.20
N GLY A 17 -4.23 15.83 3.43
CA GLY A 17 -4.20 15.75 1.98
C GLY A 17 -3.22 14.72 1.39
N ALA A 18 -2.54 13.90 2.21
CA ALA A 18 -1.66 12.84 1.69
C ALA A 18 -2.51 11.64 1.26
N GLN A 19 -2.77 11.51 -0.05
CA GLN A 19 -3.44 10.34 -0.61
C GLN A 19 -2.63 9.07 -0.28
N ARG A 20 -3.26 8.15 0.46
CA ARG A 20 -2.67 6.87 0.86
C ARG A 20 -2.51 5.99 -0.39
N ARG A 21 -1.29 5.51 -0.65
CA ARG A 21 -0.93 4.72 -1.84
C ARG A 21 -0.78 3.24 -1.46
N VAL A 22 -1.29 2.35 -2.30
CA VAL A 22 -1.25 0.89 -2.10
C VAL A 22 -0.80 0.21 -3.40
N LEU A 23 0.11 -0.76 -3.29
CA LEU A 23 0.49 -1.68 -4.37
C LEU A 23 -0.13 -3.05 -4.07
N VAL A 24 -0.90 -3.58 -5.03
CA VAL A 24 -1.47 -4.93 -4.98
C VAL A 24 -0.62 -5.81 -5.89
N VAL A 25 -0.04 -6.88 -5.34
CA VAL A 25 0.74 -7.87 -6.08
C VAL A 25 0.02 -9.20 -5.98
N GLU A 26 -0.66 -9.59 -7.05
CA GLU A 26 -1.46 -10.82 -7.09
C GLU A 26 -1.42 -11.38 -8.53
N ASP A 27 -1.38 -12.70 -8.66
CA ASP A 27 -1.26 -13.39 -9.96
C ASP A 27 -2.62 -13.58 -10.66
N ASP A 28 -3.72 -13.63 -9.90
CA ASP A 28 -5.07 -13.75 -10.43
C ASP A 28 -5.68 -12.38 -10.71
N THR A 29 -5.99 -12.10 -11.98
CA THR A 29 -6.58 -10.83 -12.42
C THR A 29 -7.93 -10.53 -11.80
N THR A 30 -8.75 -11.54 -11.54
CA THR A 30 -10.06 -11.39 -10.90
C THR A 30 -9.91 -10.89 -9.47
N ILE A 31 -8.91 -11.41 -8.76
CA ILE A 31 -8.61 -11.03 -7.38
C ILE A 31 -8.02 -9.61 -7.35
N VAL A 32 -7.07 -9.29 -8.24
CA VAL A 32 -6.51 -7.94 -8.41
C VAL A 32 -7.62 -6.91 -8.60
N GLU A 33 -8.59 -7.18 -9.47
CA GLU A 33 -9.70 -6.29 -9.77
C GLU A 33 -10.61 -6.07 -8.56
N ALA A 34 -11.00 -7.15 -7.87
CA ALA A 34 -11.85 -7.08 -6.69
C ALA A 34 -11.21 -6.25 -5.56
N ILE A 35 -9.92 -6.49 -5.29
CA ILE A 35 -9.17 -5.76 -4.25
C ILE A 35 -8.98 -4.29 -4.67
N SER A 36 -8.61 -4.05 -5.93
CA SER A 36 -8.42 -2.69 -6.43
C SER A 36 -9.70 -1.85 -6.37
N ALA A 37 -10.84 -2.44 -6.69
CA ALA A 37 -12.14 -1.77 -6.61
C ALA A 37 -12.47 -1.37 -5.17
N ARG A 38 -12.26 -2.29 -4.21
CA ARG A 38 -12.48 -2.04 -2.78
C ARG A 38 -11.60 -0.90 -2.27
N LEU A 39 -10.29 -0.96 -2.54
CA LEU A 39 -9.33 0.03 -2.06
C LEU A 39 -9.56 1.41 -2.70
N ARG A 40 -9.89 1.47 -3.99
CA ARG A 40 -10.23 2.74 -4.64
C ARG A 40 -11.50 3.36 -4.04
N ALA A 41 -12.50 2.56 -3.69
CA ALA A 41 -13.71 3.03 -3.02
C ALA A 41 -13.42 3.61 -1.62
N GLU A 42 -12.38 3.11 -0.95
CA GLU A 42 -11.89 3.63 0.34
C GLU A 42 -10.98 4.87 0.18
N GLY A 43 -10.76 5.34 -1.06
CA GLY A 43 -10.00 6.55 -1.37
C GLY A 43 -8.48 6.34 -1.48
N PHE A 44 -8.04 5.09 -1.64
CA PHE A 44 -6.63 4.79 -1.87
C PHE A 44 -6.24 4.96 -3.35
N LEU A 45 -5.02 5.41 -3.59
CA LEU A 45 -4.38 5.31 -4.90
C LEU A 45 -3.79 3.90 -5.05
N VAL A 46 -4.38 3.10 -5.93
CA VAL A 46 -4.00 1.70 -6.11
C VAL A 46 -3.18 1.50 -7.38
N GLN A 47 -2.00 0.90 -7.23
CA GLN A 47 -1.18 0.33 -8.30
C GLN A 47 -1.23 -1.19 -8.22
N THR A 48 -1.13 -1.87 -9.36
CA THR A 48 -1.19 -3.33 -9.47
C THR A 48 0.08 -3.83 -10.14
N ALA A 49 0.61 -4.95 -9.67
CA ALA A 49 1.67 -5.70 -10.33
C ALA A 49 1.28 -7.19 -10.36
N THR A 50 1.62 -7.86 -11.45
CA THR A 50 1.35 -9.30 -11.66
C THR A 50 2.64 -10.11 -11.76
N ASP A 51 3.80 -9.44 -11.74
CA ASP A 51 5.11 -10.06 -11.60
C ASP A 51 5.74 -9.55 -10.30
N GLY A 52 6.28 -10.50 -9.52
CA GLY A 52 6.99 -10.26 -8.27
C GLY A 52 8.38 -10.87 -8.34
#